data_AF-A0A5S5BKV1-F1
#
_entry.id   AF-A0A5S5BKV1-F1
#
_cell.length_a   1.000
_cell.length_b   1.000
_cell.length_c   1.000
_cell.angle_alpha   90.00
_cell.angle_beta   90.00
_cell.angle_gamma   90.00
#
_symmetry.space_group_name_H-M   'P 1'
#
loop_
_entity.id
_entity.type
_entity.pdbx_description
1 polymer ?
#
loop_
_entity_poly.entity_id
_entity_poly.type
_entity_poly.pdbx_seq_one_letter_code
_entity_poly.pdbx_strand_id
1 'polypeptide(L)' 'MSMSMPIIRIISNACITRYNRGERDIGDIVASYTALGAEDRELVCAEIFTKRPDLMPVVEGSA' A
#
# COMPACT_ATOMS: atom_id res chain seq x y z
N MET A 1 5.22 4.50 17.47
CA MET A 1 4.05 3.70 17.90
C MET A 1 3.66 2.90 16.67
N SER A 2 3.69 1.57 16.72
CA SER A 2 3.26 0.72 15.60
C SER A 2 1.73 0.71 15.55
N MET A 3 1.14 0.83 14.35
CA MET A 3 -0.31 0.80 14.17
C MET A 3 -0.87 -0.61 14.38
N SER A 4 -2.12 -0.70 14.84
CA SER A 4 -2.80 -1.98 14.94
C SER A 4 -3.20 -2.51 13.55
N MET A 5 -3.20 -3.84 13.38
CA MET A 5 -3.58 -4.49 12.11
C MET A 5 -4.95 -4.05 11.55
N PRO A 6 -6.00 -3.78 12.34
CA PRO A 6 -7.25 -3.22 11.82
C PRO A 6 -7.05 -1.89 11.09
N ILE A 7 -6.17 -1.01 11.58
CA ILE A 7 -5.89 0.28 10.92
C ILE A 7 -5.13 0.06 9.61
N ILE A 8 -4.15 -0.84 9.58
CA ILE A 8 -3.43 -1.24 8.36
C ILE A 8 -4.41 -1.69 7.27
N ARG A 9 -5.40 -2.52 7.62
CA ARG A 9 -6.44 -2.99 6.69
C ARG A 9 -7.32 -1.86 6.15
N ILE A 10 -7.70 -0.90 7.00
CA ILE A 10 -8.50 0.27 6.60
C ILE A 10 -7.72 1.11 5.60
N ILE A 11 -6.46 1.42 5.91
CA ILE A 11 -5.61 2.24 5.04
C ILE A 11 -5.36 1.53 3.70
N SER A 12 -5.08 0.23 3.74
CA SER A 12 -4.86 -0.58 2.53
C SER A 12 -6.07 -0.57 1.59
N ASN A 13 -7.28 -0.78 2.14
CA ASN A 13 -8.52 -0.71 1.35
C ASN A 13 -8.78 0.69 0.80
N ALA A 14 -8.46 1.75 1.57
CA ALA A 14 -8.56 3.13 1.09
C ALA A 14 -7.60 3.36 -0.08
N CYS A 15 -6.34 2.89 0.01
CA CYS A 15 -5.37 3.01 -1.06
C CYS A 15 -5.84 2.32 -2.34
N ILE A 16 -6.33 1.07 -2.23
CA ILE A 16 -6.89 0.32 -3.37
C ILE A 16 -8.09 1.05 -3.99
N THR A 17 -8.97 1.63 -3.16
CA THR A 17 -10.13 2.37 -3.66
C THR A 17 -9.71 3.60 -4.45
N ARG A 18 -8.72 4.36 -3.96
CA ARG A 18 -8.17 5.53 -4.64
C ARG A 18 -7.47 5.16 -5.95
N TYR A 19 -6.74 4.05 -5.96
CA TYR A 19 -6.13 3.49 -7.16
C TYR A 19 -7.18 3.11 -8.20
N ASN A 20 -8.23 2.38 -7.79
CA ASN A 20 -9.32 1.97 -8.68
C ASN A 20 -10.10 3.16 -9.26
N ARG A 21 -10.08 4.32 -8.58
CA ARG A 21 -10.66 5.57 -9.09
C ARG A 21 -9.75 6.30 -10.08
N GLY A 22 -8.56 5.76 -10.35
CA GLY A 22 -7.58 6.36 -11.24
C GLY A 22 -6.94 7.62 -10.67
N GLU A 23 -6.91 7.78 -9.34
CA GLU A 23 -6.32 8.99 -8.73
C GLU A 23 -4.83 9.12 -9.07
N ARG A 24 -4.04 8.09 -8.76
CA ARG A 24 -2.58 7.99 -8.98
C ARG A 24 -2.12 6.53 -8.95
N ASP A 25 -0.83 6.29 -9.18
CA ASP A 25 -0.20 5.00 -8.93
C ASP A 25 -0.29 4.59 -7.43
N ILE A 26 -0.28 3.29 -7.17
CA ILE A 26 -0.41 2.77 -5.81
C ILE A 26 0.72 3.24 -4.89
N GLY A 27 1.95 3.37 -5.42
CA GLY A 27 3.10 3.87 -4.67
C GLY A 27 2.90 5.31 -4.23
N ASP A 28 2.41 6.17 -5.12
CA ASP A 28 2.13 7.58 -4.82
C ASP A 28 0.98 7.73 -3.80
N ILE A 29 -0.03 6.87 -3.88
CA ILE A 29 -1.15 6.87 -2.95
C ILE A 29 -0.67 6.50 -1.55
N VAL A 30 0.12 5.43 -1.41
CA VAL A 30 0.71 5.04 -0.12
C VAL A 30 1.65 6.14 0.38
N ALA A 31 2.44 6.75 -0.51
CA ALA A 31 3.34 7.84 -0.19
C ALA A 31 2.63 9.08 0.39
N SER A 32 1.37 9.32 -0.01
CA SER A 32 0.56 10.45 0.44
C SER A 32 0.18 10.39 1.94
N TYR A 33 0.26 9.23 2.56
CA TYR A 33 0.08 9.07 4.00
C TYR A 33 1.41 9.38 4.71
N THR A 34 1.70 10.68 4.92
CA THR A 34 2.97 11.18 5.49
C THR A 34 3.14 10.89 6.99
N ALA A 35 2.04 10.64 7.70
CA ALA A 35 2.05 10.28 9.12
C ALA A 35 2.36 8.78 9.37
N LEU A 36 2.46 7.96 8.31
CA LEU A 36 2.86 6.55 8.44
C LEU A 36 4.38 6.45 8.61
N GLY A 37 4.80 5.74 9.65
CA GLY A 37 6.19 5.31 9.78
C GLY A 37 6.57 4.32 8.68
N ALA A 38 7.87 4.09 8.48
CA ALA A 38 8.37 3.17 7.47
C ALA A 38 7.83 1.73 7.65
N GLU A 39 7.79 1.25 8.90
CA GLU A 39 7.25 -0.08 9.25
C GLU A 39 5.76 -0.20 8.92
N ASP A 40 4.93 0.76 9.34
CA ASP A 40 3.50 0.74 9.04
C ASP A 40 3.23 0.85 7.53
N ARG A 41 4.07 1.62 6.81
CA ARG A 41 3.99 1.74 5.35
C ARG A 41 4.29 0.42 4.66
N GLU A 42 5.30 -0.32 5.13
CA GLU A 42 5.62 -1.65 4.61
C GLU A 42 4.48 -2.64 4.86
N LEU A 43 3.88 -2.61 6.05
CA LEU A 43 2.69 -3.43 6.37
C LEU A 43 1.49 -3.10 5.48
N VAL A 44 1.25 -1.81 5.18
CA VAL A 44 0.20 -1.39 4.23
C VAL A 44 0.50 -1.91 2.83
N CYS A 45 1.73 -1.79 2.33
CA CYS A 45 2.11 -2.34 1.03
C CYS A 45 1.90 -3.86 0.98
N ALA A 46 2.34 -4.60 2.01
CA ALA A 46 2.18 -6.04 2.09
C ALA A 46 0.69 -6.46 2.08
N GLU A 47 -0.17 -5.77 2.83
CA GLU A 47 -1.62 -6.02 2.84
C GLU A 47 -2.26 -5.69 1.48
N ILE A 48 -1.84 -4.60 0.82
CA ILE A 48 -2.29 -4.26 -0.53
C ILE A 48 -1.92 -5.37 -1.51
N PHE A 49 -0.66 -5.82 -1.55
CA PHE A 49 -0.21 -6.84 -2.49
C PHE A 49 -0.78 -8.23 -2.21
N THR A 50 -1.13 -8.51 -0.95
CA THR A 50 -1.89 -9.72 -0.61
C THR A 50 -3.29 -9.72 -1.24
N LYS A 51 -3.95 -8.56 -1.29
CA LYS A 51 -5.30 -8.39 -1.87
C LYS A 51 -5.31 -8.18 -3.39
N ARG A 52 -4.28 -7.50 -3.88
CA ARG A 52 -4.09 -7.08 -5.27
C ARG A 52 -2.67 -7.42 -5.74
N PRO A 53 -2.38 -8.72 -5.96
CA PRO A 53 -1.06 -9.15 -6.44
C PRO A 53 -0.69 -8.54 -7.79
N ASP A 54 -1.67 -8.13 -8.58
CA ASP A 54 -1.51 -7.43 -9.86
C ASP A 54 -0.87 -6.04 -9.73
N LEU A 55 -0.92 -5.44 -8.54
CA LEU A 55 -0.28 -4.15 -8.24
C LEU A 55 1.14 -4.31 -7.69
N MET A 56 1.61 -5.54 -7.52
CA MET A 56 2.96 -5.78 -7.06
C MET A 56 3.94 -5.27 -8.13
N PRO A 57 4.92 -4.44 -7.76
CA PRO A 57 5.90 -3.95 -8.72
C PRO A 57 6.60 -5.14 -9.35
N VAL A 58 6.60 -5.18 -10.69
CA VAL A 58 7.37 -6.18 -11.43
C VAL A 58 8.83 -5.86 -11.18
N VAL A 59 9.48 -6.66 -10.33
CA VAL A 59 10.94 -6.63 -10.18
C VAL A 59 11.56 -7.18 -11.46
N GLU A 60 11.73 -6.31 -12.47
CA GLU A 60 12.57 -6.62 -13.62
C GLU A 60 14.03 -6.58 -13.16
N GLY A 61 14.58 -7.75 -12.80
CA GLY A 61 16.01 -7.85 -12.45
C GLY A 61 16.37 -8.97 -11.50
N SER A 62 16.18 -10.22 -11.94
CA SER A 62 16.93 -11.38 -11.43
C SER A 62 17.27 -12.27 -12.63
N ALA A 63 18.27 -11.84 -13.40
CA ALA A 63 18.99 -12.65 -14.38
C ALA A 63 20.43 -12.81 -13.91
#